data_AF-A0A1G4AT20-F1
#
_entry.id   AF-A0A1G4AT20-F1
#
_cell.length_a   1.000
_cell.length_b   1.000
_cell.length_c   1.000
_cell.angle_alpha   90.00
_cell.angle_beta   90.00
_cell.angle_gamma   90.00
#
_symmetry.space_group_name_H-M   'P 1'
#
loop_
_entity.id
_entity.type
_entity.pdbx_description
1 polymer ?
#
loop_
_entity_poly.entity_id
_entity_poly.type
_entity_poly.pdbx_seq_one_letter_code
_entity_poly.pdbx_strand_id
1 'polypeptide(L)'
;MFLPSPRIRRLFILLFLAFLVGNALLFLVLPYDNPLVLAFHFNVAGVSNWWRGSGTEKDAWLYEPAKFPIDYRTDVGLLVKTGYGTRHRLAAQLEAFDLTARDADAFVVVGDWTPRENGTMAGVRVHDAIGGVMAMPEMRAHHGAPKFKEYLALKDAVQKGEDAKATEIGQGG
;
A
#
# COMPACT_ATOMS: atom_id res chain seq x y z
N MET A 1 15.28 -41.76 40.48
CA MET A 1 15.64 -40.66 39.57
C MET A 1 16.95 -41.05 38.88
N PHE A 2 16.89 -41.67 37.70
CA PHE A 2 18.07 -42.17 36.99
C PHE A 2 18.79 -40.99 36.35
N LEU A 3 19.97 -40.64 36.87
CA LEU A 3 20.85 -39.68 36.19
C LEU A 3 21.36 -40.32 34.89
N PRO A 4 21.14 -39.71 33.72
CA PRO A 4 21.62 -40.27 32.46
C PRO A 4 23.15 -40.37 32.51
N SER A 5 23.69 -41.47 31.99
CA SER A 5 25.14 -41.68 31.95
C SER A 5 25.85 -40.46 31.31
N PRO A 6 27.07 -40.12 31.72
CA PRO A 6 27.78 -38.94 31.21
C PRO A 6 27.94 -38.94 29.68
N ARG A 7 27.96 -40.14 29.06
CA ARG A 7 27.96 -40.32 27.61
C ARG A 7 26.64 -39.92 26.97
N ILE A 8 25.51 -40.32 27.56
CA ILE A 8 24.16 -39.97 27.08
C ILE A 8 23.94 -38.46 27.23
N ARG A 9 24.34 -37.87 28.36
CA ARG A 9 24.27 -36.41 28.56
C ARG A 9 25.06 -35.66 27.50
N ARG A 10 26.30 -36.10 27.20
CA ARG A 10 27.13 -35.51 26.14
C ARG A 10 26.47 -35.63 24.77
N LEU A 11 25.89 -36.79 24.45
CA LEU A 11 25.19 -36.99 23.18
C LEU A 11 24.00 -36.03 23.03
N PHE A 12 23.15 -35.90 24.06
CA PHE A 12 22.04 -34.95 24.04
C PHE A 12 22.51 -33.51 23.86
N ILE A 13 23.58 -33.10 24.55
CA ILE A 13 24.16 -31.76 24.39
C ILE A 13 24.63 -31.53 22.95
N LEU A 14 25.33 -32.51 22.35
CA LEU A 14 25.81 -32.40 20.97
C LEU A 14 24.66 -32.35 19.96
N LEU A 15 23.63 -33.19 20.13
CA LEU A 15 22.44 -33.17 19.28
C LEU A 15 21.69 -31.84 19.40
N PHE A 16 21.56 -31.32 20.61
CA PHE A 16 20.92 -30.02 20.85
C PHE A 16 21.71 -28.87 20.20
N LEU A 17 23.05 -28.87 20.34
CA LEU A 17 23.92 -27.90 19.67
C LEU A 17 23.84 -28.01 18.14
N ALA A 18 23.88 -29.23 17.60
CA ALA A 18 23.74 -29.45 16.17
C ALA A 18 22.38 -28.97 15.65
N PHE A 19 21.31 -29.20 16.41
CA PHE A 19 19.98 -28.69 16.11
C PHE A 19 19.94 -27.16 16.11
N LEU A 20 20.49 -26.50 17.13
CA LEU A 20 20.54 -25.03 17.20
C LEU A 20 21.33 -24.42 16.04
N VAL A 21 22.53 -24.95 15.78
CA VAL A 21 23.39 -24.48 14.68
C VAL A 21 22.70 -24.72 13.34
N GLY A 22 22.09 -25.89 13.13
CA GLY A 22 21.35 -26.20 11.91
C GLY A 22 20.19 -25.25 11.66
N ASN A 23 19.40 -24.92 12.69
CA ASN A 23 18.32 -23.95 12.57
C ASN A 23 18.82 -22.53 12.31
N ALA A 24 19.92 -22.12 12.95
CA ALA A 24 20.54 -20.81 12.70
C ALA A 24 21.04 -20.70 11.24
N LEU A 25 21.66 -21.75 10.72
CA LEU A 25 22.08 -21.80 9.32
C LEU A 25 20.89 -21.78 8.35
N LEU A 26 19.83 -22.54 8.64
CA LEU A 26 18.60 -22.51 7.85
C LEU A 26 17.99 -21.10 7.84
N PHE A 27 17.94 -20.43 8.99
CA PHE A 27 17.42 -19.07 9.09
C PHE A 27 18.25 -18.04 8.29
N LEU A 28 19.57 -18.22 8.17
CA LEU A 28 20.44 -17.35 7.39
C LEU A 28 20.36 -17.59 5.88
N VAL A 29 20.08 -18.83 5.44
CA VAL A 29 20.02 -19.21 4.03
C VAL A 29 18.61 -19.06 3.44
N LEU A 30 17.58 -19.22 4.27
CA LEU A 30 16.19 -19.11 3.81
C LEU A 30 15.88 -17.66 3.40
N PRO A 31 15.08 -17.48 2.32
CA PRO A 31 14.66 -16.16 1.90
C PRO A 31 13.70 -15.56 2.94
N TYR A 32 13.65 -14.23 3.01
CA TYR A 32 12.94 -13.49 4.05
C TYR A 32 11.42 -13.78 4.08
N ASP A 33 10.86 -14.10 2.91
CA ASP A 33 9.48 -14.44 2.64
C ASP A 33 9.14 -15.92 2.92
N ASN A 34 10.09 -16.73 3.40
CA ASN A 34 9.81 -18.11 3.81
C ASN A 34 8.86 -18.17 5.03
N PRO A 35 7.82 -19.03 5.02
CA PRO A 35 6.87 -19.13 6.13
C PRO A 35 7.48 -19.40 7.50
N LEU A 36 8.58 -20.16 7.58
CA LEU A 36 9.25 -20.45 8.86
C LEU A 36 9.99 -19.22 9.41
N VAL A 37 10.65 -18.46 8.53
CA VAL A 37 11.34 -17.20 8.88
C VAL A 37 10.32 -16.18 9.36
N LEU A 38 9.20 -16.03 8.64
CA LEU A 38 8.10 -15.15 9.01
C LEU A 38 7.46 -15.54 10.34
N ALA A 39 7.20 -16.84 10.55
CA ALA A 39 6.65 -17.33 11.82
C ALA A 39 7.60 -17.06 12.99
N PHE A 40 8.91 -17.25 12.80
CA PHE A 40 9.90 -16.93 13.82
C PHE A 40 9.90 -15.42 14.14
N HIS A 41 9.99 -14.55 13.14
CA HIS A 41 9.93 -13.10 13.33
C HIS A 41 8.66 -12.66 14.05
N PHE A 42 7.50 -13.19 13.64
CA PHE A 42 6.21 -12.86 14.25
C PHE A 42 6.17 -13.24 15.74
N ASN A 43 6.61 -14.46 16.09
CA ASN A 43 6.62 -14.90 17.49
C ASN A 43 7.64 -14.14 18.33
N VAL A 44 8.84 -13.85 17.81
CA VAL A 44 9.85 -13.04 18.51
C VAL A 44 9.35 -11.62 18.74
N ALA A 45 8.72 -11.00 17.73
CA ALA A 45 8.11 -9.68 17.87
C ALA A 45 6.97 -9.70 18.89
N GLY A 46 6.12 -10.73 18.87
CA GLY A 46 5.04 -10.92 19.85
C GLY A 46 5.56 -11.05 21.28
N VAL A 47 6.62 -11.84 21.50
CA VAL A 47 7.28 -11.97 22.81
C VAL A 47 7.93 -10.65 23.24
N SER A 48 8.60 -9.95 22.34
CA SER A 48 9.18 -8.63 22.63
C SER A 48 8.12 -7.62 23.04
N ASN A 49 7.00 -7.56 22.31
CA ASN A 49 5.87 -6.69 22.62
C ASN A 49 5.20 -7.05 23.94
N TRP A 50 5.07 -8.36 24.23
CA TRP A 50 4.54 -8.82 25.52
C TRP A 50 5.47 -8.42 26.67
N TRP A 51 6.80 -8.55 26.50
CA TRP A 51 7.78 -8.17 27.51
C TRP A 51 7.81 -6.65 27.76
N ARG A 52 7.66 -5.82 26.72
CA ARG A 52 7.57 -4.36 26.86
C ARG A 52 6.35 -3.90 27.69
N GLY A 53 5.34 -4.76 27.82
CA GLY A 53 4.17 -4.53 28.68
C GLY A 53 3.14 -3.55 28.09
N SER A 54 2.01 -3.39 28.78
CA SER A 54 0.90 -2.53 28.34
C SER A 54 1.13 -1.03 28.56
N GLY A 55 2.26 -0.65 29.19
CA GLY A 55 2.60 0.73 29.55
C GLY A 55 3.45 1.47 28.51
N THR A 56 4.03 0.75 27.55
CA THR A 56 4.67 1.36 26.38
C THR A 56 3.63 1.65 25.31
N GLU A 57 3.63 2.89 24.81
CA GLU A 57 2.79 3.32 23.69
C GLU A 57 3.02 2.36 22.51
N LYS A 58 1.96 1.68 22.06
CA LYS A 58 2.04 0.67 20.98
C LYS A 58 2.58 1.26 19.69
N ASP A 59 2.40 2.56 19.53
CA ASP A 59 2.79 3.34 18.37
C ASP A 59 4.09 4.12 18.61
N ALA A 60 4.85 3.80 19.67
CA ALA A 60 6.15 4.42 19.95
C ALA A 60 7.12 4.34 18.74
N TRP A 61 7.00 3.28 17.94
CA TRP A 61 7.78 3.08 16.72
C TRP A 61 7.49 4.12 15.63
N LEU A 62 6.33 4.79 15.64
CA LEU A 62 6.01 5.88 14.71
C LEU A 62 6.82 7.15 15.00
N TYR A 63 7.28 7.31 16.24
CA TYR A 63 8.06 8.46 16.67
C TYR A 63 9.57 8.17 16.70
N GLU A 64 9.98 6.90 16.51
CA GLU A 64 11.38 6.55 16.33
C GLU A 64 11.86 7.02 14.95
N PRO A 65 13.07 7.62 14.85
CA PRO A 65 13.64 7.97 13.57
C PRO A 65 13.74 6.76 12.64
N ALA A 66 13.27 6.91 11.40
CA ALA A 66 13.36 5.84 10.41
C ALA A 66 14.81 5.39 10.23
N LYS A 67 15.06 4.08 10.35
CA LYS A 67 16.40 3.48 10.16
C LYS A 67 17.00 3.82 8.79
N PHE A 68 16.14 4.00 7.80
CA PHE A 68 16.48 4.46 6.47
C PHE A 68 15.63 5.72 6.21
N PRO A 69 16.19 6.92 6.41
CA PRO A 69 15.45 8.14 6.12
C PRO A 69 15.16 8.21 4.62
N ILE A 70 13.94 8.60 4.29
CA ILE A 70 13.46 8.83 2.93
C ILE A 70 13.14 10.31 2.80
N ASP A 71 13.65 10.94 1.75
CA ASP A 71 13.20 12.27 1.36
C ASP A 71 11.96 12.13 0.47
N TYR A 72 10.81 12.50 1.00
CA TYR A 72 9.54 12.41 0.28
C TYR A 72 9.50 13.21 -1.03
N ARG A 73 10.37 14.21 -1.22
CA ARG A 73 10.42 15.01 -2.44
C ARG A 73 11.22 14.35 -3.56
N THR A 74 12.20 13.51 -3.22
CA THR A 74 13.12 12.92 -4.20
C THR A 74 12.99 11.41 -4.34
N ASP A 75 12.61 10.73 -3.25
CA ASP A 75 12.66 9.27 -3.16
C ASP A 75 11.27 8.63 -3.33
N VAL A 76 10.21 9.44 -3.31
CA VAL A 76 8.83 8.98 -3.31
C VAL A 76 8.05 9.64 -4.45
N GLY A 77 7.41 8.83 -5.29
CA GLY A 77 6.39 9.27 -6.24
C GLY A 77 5.00 9.07 -5.64
N LEU A 78 4.17 10.12 -5.60
CA LEU A 78 2.82 10.05 -5.03
C LEU A 78 1.76 9.86 -6.12
N LEU A 79 0.87 8.88 -5.94
CA LEU A 79 -0.34 8.72 -6.74
C LEU A 79 -1.56 9.16 -5.94
N VAL A 80 -2.15 10.29 -6.31
CA VAL A 80 -3.35 10.82 -5.67
C VAL A 80 -4.57 10.34 -6.45
N LYS A 81 -5.30 9.36 -5.91
CA LYS A 81 -6.55 8.88 -6.49
C LYS A 81 -7.73 9.72 -6.01
N THR A 82 -8.58 10.12 -6.95
CA THR A 82 -9.84 10.80 -6.68
C THR A 82 -10.95 10.26 -7.57
N GLY A 83 -12.20 10.36 -7.14
CA GLY A 83 -13.38 9.97 -7.93
C GLY A 83 -14.29 11.18 -8.17
N TYR A 84 -15.19 11.10 -9.15
CA TYR A 84 -16.04 12.26 -9.49
C TYR A 84 -16.82 12.77 -8.29
N GLY A 85 -17.39 11.88 -7.47
CA GLY A 85 -18.14 12.27 -6.27
C GLY A 85 -17.28 12.90 -5.16
N THR A 86 -15.98 12.59 -5.12
CA THR A 86 -15.03 13.06 -4.09
C THR A 86 -14.06 14.13 -4.59
N ARG A 87 -14.16 14.53 -5.85
CA ARG A 87 -13.29 15.51 -6.51
C ARG A 87 -13.14 16.84 -5.77
N HIS A 88 -14.16 17.26 -5.03
CA HIS A 88 -14.14 18.48 -4.21
C HIS A 88 -13.11 18.42 -3.07
N ARG A 89 -12.69 17.22 -2.65
CA ARG A 89 -11.67 17.02 -1.60
C ARG A 89 -10.24 17.17 -2.12
N LEU A 90 -10.04 17.15 -3.43
CA LEU A 90 -8.71 17.15 -4.04
C LEU A 90 -7.88 18.37 -3.62
N ALA A 91 -8.47 19.56 -3.56
CA ALA A 91 -7.76 20.77 -3.15
C ALA A 91 -7.19 20.66 -1.73
N ALA A 92 -8.01 20.20 -0.77
CA ALA A 92 -7.58 19.99 0.61
C ALA A 92 -6.54 18.87 0.75
N GLN A 93 -6.61 17.83 -0.09
CA GLN A 93 -5.59 16.78 -0.13
C GLN A 93 -4.25 17.32 -0.61
N LEU A 94 -4.24 18.11 -1.69
CA LEU A 94 -3.00 18.72 -2.21
C LEU A 94 -2.39 19.68 -1.20
N GLU A 95 -3.22 20.51 -0.55
CA GLU A 95 -2.79 21.41 0.51
C GLU A 95 -2.17 20.66 1.69
N ALA A 96 -2.77 19.55 2.14
CA ALA A 96 -2.25 18.76 3.24
C ALA A 96 -0.86 18.15 2.97
N PHE A 97 -0.52 17.95 1.69
CA PHE A 97 0.79 17.44 1.26
C PHE A 97 1.74 18.56 0.77
N ASP A 98 1.33 19.83 0.85
CA ASP A 98 2.07 20.98 0.29
C ASP A 98 2.42 20.79 -1.20
N LEU A 99 1.47 20.23 -1.97
CA LEU A 99 1.65 19.93 -3.40
C LEU A 99 1.00 20.98 -4.28
N THR A 100 1.74 21.44 -5.29
CA THR A 100 1.27 22.39 -6.28
C THR A 100 1.45 21.86 -7.69
N ALA A 101 0.91 22.56 -8.69
CA ALA A 101 1.15 22.24 -10.10
C ALA A 101 2.62 22.29 -10.52
N ARG A 102 3.50 22.91 -9.71
CA ARG A 102 4.95 22.97 -9.95
C ARG A 102 5.67 21.69 -9.53
N ASP A 103 5.05 20.87 -8.67
CA ASP A 103 5.61 19.62 -8.16
C ASP A 103 5.19 18.43 -9.03
N ALA A 104 4.82 18.66 -10.30
CA ALA A 104 4.25 17.65 -11.20
C ALA A 104 5.16 16.43 -11.47
N ASP A 105 6.46 16.53 -11.17
CA ASP A 105 7.41 15.43 -11.27
C ASP A 105 7.38 14.51 -10.03
N ALA A 106 6.80 14.96 -8.92
CA ALA A 106 6.73 14.24 -7.65
C ALA A 106 5.38 13.54 -7.43
N PHE A 107 4.32 13.91 -8.16
CA PHE A 107 3.02 13.29 -8.01
C PHE A 107 2.18 13.27 -9.30
N VAL A 108 1.24 12.32 -9.35
CA VAL A 108 0.24 12.21 -10.40
C VAL A 108 -1.15 12.12 -9.77
N VAL A 109 -2.10 12.91 -10.27
CA VAL A 109 -3.50 12.82 -9.87
C VAL A 109 -4.27 12.00 -10.90
N VAL A 110 -4.98 10.98 -10.43
CA VAL A 110 -5.81 10.11 -11.27
C VAL A 110 -7.27 10.16 -10.84
N GLY A 111 -8.14 10.38 -11.82
CA GLY A 111 -9.59 10.40 -11.70
C GLY A 111 -10.24 9.16 -12.32
N ASP A 112 -11.43 8.82 -11.83
CA ASP A 112 -12.32 7.84 -12.47
C ASP A 112 -13.25 8.45 -13.54
N TRP A 113 -13.02 9.71 -13.91
CA TRP A 113 -13.81 10.44 -14.90
C TRP A 113 -12.90 11.17 -15.89
N THR A 114 -13.46 11.52 -17.04
CA THR A 114 -12.81 12.44 -17.98
C THR A 114 -13.04 13.88 -17.51
N PRO A 115 -12.02 14.64 -17.05
CA PRO A 115 -12.23 16.01 -16.61
C PRO A 115 -12.62 16.92 -17.78
N ARG A 116 -13.38 17.97 -17.48
CA ARG A 116 -13.72 19.02 -18.47
C ARG A 116 -12.51 19.95 -18.69
N GLU A 117 -12.57 20.77 -19.75
CA GLU A 117 -11.54 21.78 -20.09
C GLU A 117 -10.14 21.17 -20.32
N ASN A 118 -9.05 21.86 -19.94
CA ASN A 118 -7.66 21.41 -20.11
C ASN A 118 -7.27 20.20 -19.22
N GLY A 119 -8.25 19.49 -18.66
CA GLY A 119 -8.03 18.33 -17.81
C GLY A 119 -7.57 18.69 -16.41
N THR A 120 -7.83 19.92 -15.94
CA THR A 120 -7.27 20.42 -14.67
C THR A 120 -8.33 20.58 -13.59
N MET A 121 -7.97 20.24 -12.35
CA MET A 121 -8.77 20.50 -11.16
C MET A 121 -7.86 20.98 -10.03
N ALA A 122 -8.27 22.00 -9.27
CA ALA A 122 -7.42 22.63 -8.26
C ALA A 122 -6.04 23.06 -8.80
N GLY A 123 -5.97 23.49 -10.06
CA GLY A 123 -4.75 23.91 -10.73
C GLY A 123 -3.83 22.77 -11.21
N VAL A 124 -4.13 21.50 -10.90
CA VAL A 124 -3.32 20.33 -11.28
C VAL A 124 -4.02 19.50 -12.35
N ARG A 125 -3.25 18.82 -13.20
CA ARG A 125 -3.81 17.91 -14.21
C ARG A 125 -4.34 16.65 -13.55
N VAL A 126 -5.57 16.27 -13.90
CA VAL A 126 -6.21 15.02 -13.50
C VAL A 126 -6.22 14.07 -14.69
N HIS A 127 -5.63 12.90 -14.52
CA HIS A 127 -5.55 11.88 -15.55
C HIS A 127 -6.75 10.93 -15.46
N ASP A 128 -7.45 10.72 -16.56
CA ASP A 128 -8.56 9.77 -16.65
C ASP A 128 -8.01 8.34 -16.69
N ALA A 129 -7.97 7.68 -15.53
CA ALA A 129 -7.41 6.35 -15.40
C ALA A 129 -8.26 5.30 -16.12
N ILE A 130 -9.58 5.40 -16.00
CA ILE A 130 -10.50 4.40 -16.57
C ILE A 130 -10.54 4.54 -18.09
N GLY A 131 -10.58 5.76 -18.62
CA GLY A 131 -10.45 6.03 -20.05
C GLY A 131 -9.13 5.52 -20.62
N GLY A 132 -8.03 5.71 -19.88
CA GLY A 132 -6.72 5.15 -20.24
C GLY A 132 -6.72 3.62 -20.31
N VAL A 133 -7.29 2.95 -19.31
CA VAL A 133 -7.42 1.48 -19.29
C VAL A 133 -8.32 0.99 -20.43
N MET A 134 -9.45 1.65 -20.69
CA MET A 134 -10.35 1.28 -21.78
C MET A 134 -9.71 1.42 -23.16
N ALA A 135 -8.75 2.33 -23.32
CA ALA A 135 -8.00 2.53 -24.56
C ALA A 135 -6.97 1.42 -24.84
N MET A 136 -6.61 0.60 -23.85
CA MET A 136 -5.66 -0.50 -24.00
C MET A 136 -6.25 -1.61 -24.90
N PRO A 137 -5.51 -2.13 -25.89
CA PRO A 137 -6.00 -3.18 -26.80
C PRO A 137 -6.52 -4.43 -26.07
N GLU A 138 -5.88 -4.81 -24.97
CA GLU A 138 -6.19 -5.97 -24.13
C GLU A 138 -7.58 -5.84 -23.48
N MET A 139 -8.02 -4.61 -23.22
CA MET A 139 -9.28 -4.34 -22.53
C MET A 139 -10.51 -4.39 -23.44
N ARG A 140 -10.33 -4.51 -24.76
CA ARG A 140 -11.43 -4.57 -25.74
C ARG A 140 -12.42 -5.71 -25.47
N ALA A 141 -11.92 -6.88 -25.06
CA ALA A 141 -12.76 -8.03 -24.71
C ALA A 141 -13.66 -7.76 -23.49
N HIS A 142 -13.29 -6.78 -22.66
CA HIS A 142 -13.99 -6.44 -21.43
C HIS A 142 -14.86 -5.18 -21.54
N HIS A 143 -14.97 -4.56 -22.73
CA HIS A 143 -15.80 -3.35 -22.96
C HIS A 143 -17.27 -3.50 -22.57
N GLY A 144 -17.80 -4.74 -22.52
CA GLY A 144 -19.15 -5.02 -22.04
C GLY A 144 -19.32 -5.07 -20.51
N ALA A 145 -18.25 -4.98 -19.73
CA ALA A 145 -18.28 -5.09 -18.27
C ALA A 145 -19.14 -3.99 -17.64
N PRO A 146 -19.91 -4.29 -16.57
CA PRO A 146 -20.77 -3.30 -15.91
C PRO A 146 -20.05 -2.01 -15.52
N LYS A 147 -18.83 -2.12 -14.98
CA LYS A 147 -18.01 -0.96 -14.58
C LYS A 147 -17.64 -0.04 -15.75
N PHE A 148 -17.40 -0.56 -16.95
CA PHE A 148 -17.15 0.28 -18.13
C PHE A 148 -18.42 0.96 -18.64
N LYS A 149 -19.58 0.32 -18.51
CA LYS A 149 -20.87 0.96 -18.82
C LYS A 149 -21.17 2.11 -17.84
N GLU A 150 -20.94 1.90 -16.54
CA GLU A 150 -21.04 2.94 -15.52
C GLU A 150 -20.11 4.13 -15.84
N TYR A 151 -18.85 3.86 -16.16
CA TYR A 151 -17.90 4.91 -16.56
C TYR A 151 -18.35 5.67 -17.82
N LEU A 152 -18.86 4.99 -18.85
CA LEU A 152 -19.35 5.66 -20.06
C LEU A 152 -20.57 6.54 -19.75
N ALA A 153 -21.47 6.09 -18.88
CA ALA A 153 -22.60 6.88 -18.41
C ALA A 153 -22.16 8.10 -17.59
N LEU A 154 -21.15 7.93 -16.73
CA LEU A 154 -20.53 9.03 -15.99
C LEU A 154 -19.90 10.03 -16.95
N LYS A 155 -19.09 9.57 -17.90
CA LYS A 155 -18.45 10.40 -18.92
C LYS A 155 -19.46 11.23 -19.71
N ASP A 156 -20.56 10.62 -20.15
CA ASP A 156 -21.64 11.31 -20.85
C ASP A 156 -22.31 12.39 -19.98
N ALA A 157 -22.63 12.06 -18.72
CA ALA A 157 -23.20 13.03 -17.78
C ALA A 157 -22.24 14.20 -17.49
N VAL A 158 -20.94 13.94 -17.34
CA VAL A 158 -19.92 14.97 -17.14
C VAL A 158 -19.80 15.86 -18.38
N GLN A 159 -19.81 15.29 -19.58
CA GLN A 159 -19.72 16.06 -20.83
C GLN A 159 -20.95 16.93 -21.09
N LYS A 160 -22.13 16.46 -20.68
CA LYS A 160 -23.39 17.22 -20.77
C LYS A 160 -23.57 18.29 -19.69
N GLY A 161 -22.66 18.35 -18.71
CA GLY A 161 -22.78 19.27 -17.57
C GLY A 161 -23.85 18.87 -16.56
N GLU A 162 -24.31 17.61 -16.58
CA GLU A 162 -25.33 17.07 -15.67
C GLU A 162 -24.70 16.71 -14.30
N ASP A 163 -24.22 17.72 -13.56
CA ASP A 163 -23.41 17.56 -12.36
C ASP A 163 -24.07 16.72 -11.24
N ALA A 164 -25.38 16.87 -11.06
CA ALA A 164 -26.14 16.09 -10.07
C ALA A 164 -26.15 14.59 -10.41
N LYS A 165 -26.45 14.27 -11.68
CA LYS A 165 -26.48 12.89 -12.19
C LYS A 165 -25.09 12.26 -12.22
N ALA A 166 -24.07 13.02 -12.63
CA ALA A 166 -22.69 12.56 -12.59
C ALA A 166 -22.23 12.28 -11.15
N THR A 167 -22.68 13.08 -10.18
CA THR A 167 -22.39 12.83 -8.75
C THR A 167 -23.11 11.58 -8.24
N GLU A 168 -24.37 11.36 -8.62
CA GLU A 168 -25.13 10.16 -8.29
C GLU A 168 -24.44 8.89 -8.83
N ILE A 169 -24.08 8.87 -10.12
CA ILE A 169 -23.34 7.75 -10.74
C ILE A 169 -22.00 7.53 -10.04
N GLY A 170 -21.27 8.61 -9.72
CA GLY A 170 -19.96 8.55 -9.07
C GLY A 170 -19.99 8.16 -7.58
N GLN A 171 -21.16 8.11 -6.94
CA GLN A 171 -21.34 7.67 -5.54
C GLN A 171 -21.73 6.19 -5.44
N GLY A 172 -22.31 5.59 -6.49
CA GLY A 172 -22.72 4.19 -6.53
C GLY A 172 -21.60 3.19 -6.84
N GLY A 173 -20.34 3.65 -6.85
CA GLY A 173 -19.15 2.92 -7.29
C GLY A 173 -18.51 2.03 -6.26
#